data_AF-A0A0G0DHR9-F1
#
_entry.id   AF-A0A0G0DHR9-F1
#
_cell.length_a   1.000
_cell.length_b   1.000
_cell.length_c   1.000
_cell.angle_alpha   90.00
_cell.angle_beta   90.00
_cell.angle_gamma   90.00
#
_symmetry.space_group_name_H-M   'P 1'
#
loop_
_entity.id
_entity.type
_entity.pdbx_description
1 polymer ?
#
loop_
_entity_poly.entity_id
_entity_poly.type
_entity_poly.pdbx_seq_one_letter_code
_entity_poly.pdbx_strand_id
1 'polypeptide(L)'
;MTNPIYVGLIRWHNEIYEGKHEPIISKKLFDQCQEVMKRKSKPKSSGFKQFLYRGFFRCGECGCFITTETQKGHNYLRCTKRKNPCTQKYVREELITSQIQEEIKKVSLPLDWLKWMIEENAKDQSSEVQSSEIFSQKIQNEISLLDSKIEKLMNAYLENALSLEEYREAKSALVGSKQLLKEKLLAFEKKSHNRFELAEK
;
A
#
# COMPACT_ATOMS: atom_id res chain seq x y z
N MET A 1 -5.47 -10.91 13.48
CA MET A 1 -4.01 -11.11 13.52
C MET A 1 -3.39 -9.96 14.29
N THR A 2 -3.29 -10.05 15.61
CA THR A 2 -2.77 -8.97 16.48
C THR A 2 -1.59 -9.42 17.34
N ASN A 3 -1.22 -10.70 17.22
CA ASN A 3 -0.17 -11.29 18.04
C ASN A 3 1.21 -11.00 17.43
N PRO A 4 2.15 -10.36 18.16
CA PRO A 4 3.51 -10.09 17.67
C PRO A 4 4.36 -11.34 17.37
N ILE A 5 3.92 -12.53 17.79
CA ILE A 5 4.65 -13.79 17.56
C ILE A 5 4.93 -14.02 16.07
N TYR A 6 4.03 -13.60 15.17
CA TYR A 6 4.21 -13.79 13.73
C TYR A 6 5.43 -13.04 13.15
N VAL A 7 5.91 -11.99 13.83
CA VAL A 7 7.09 -11.20 13.44
C VAL A 7 8.32 -11.51 14.30
N GLY A 8 8.32 -12.63 15.03
CA GLY A 8 9.45 -13.01 15.89
C GLY A 8 9.47 -12.29 17.24
N LEU A 9 8.40 -11.61 17.63
CA LEU A 9 8.33 -10.85 18.88
C LEU A 9 7.41 -11.54 19.90
N ILE A 10 7.81 -11.57 21.17
CA ILE A 10 7.04 -12.19 22.26
C ILE A 10 6.55 -11.10 23.20
N ARG A 11 5.27 -11.14 23.57
CA ARG A 11 4.71 -10.23 24.58
C ARG A 11 4.71 -10.91 25.94
N TRP A 12 5.39 -10.31 26.92
CA TRP A 12 5.43 -10.77 28.32
C TRP A 12 5.22 -9.56 29.25
N HIS A 13 4.28 -9.64 30.18
CA HIS A 13 3.90 -8.52 31.08
C HIS A 13 3.75 -7.14 30.38
N ASN A 14 3.07 -7.10 29.23
CA ASN A 14 2.91 -5.91 28.37
C ASN A 14 4.16 -5.34 27.72
N GLU A 15 5.33 -5.93 27.94
CA GLU A 15 6.57 -5.59 27.24
C GLU A 15 6.80 -6.54 26.06
N ILE A 16 7.53 -6.07 25.06
CA ILE A 16 7.81 -6.80 23.83
C ILE A 16 9.28 -7.20 23.84
N TYR A 17 9.53 -8.49 23.73
CA TYR A 17 10.86 -9.10 23.73
C TYR A 17 11.14 -9.75 22.38
N GLU A 18 12.41 -9.83 22.01
CA GLU A 18 12.84 -10.59 20.84
C GLU A 18 12.71 -12.10 21.12
N GLY A 19 11.90 -12.76 20.30
CA GLY A 19 11.74 -14.22 20.33
C GLY A 19 12.90 -14.90 19.60
N LYS A 20 13.19 -16.15 20.00
CA LYS A 20 14.22 -16.98 19.35
C LYS A 20 13.71 -17.75 18.12
N HIS A 21 12.41 -17.68 17.83
CA HIS A 21 11.80 -18.40 16.71
C HIS A 21 11.86 -17.59 15.42
N GLU A 22 11.90 -18.30 14.30
CA GLU A 22 11.93 -17.68 12.98
C GLU A 22 10.59 -16.95 12.69
N PRO A 23 10.62 -15.69 12.23
CA PRO A 23 9.41 -14.94 11.91
C PRO A 23 8.69 -15.53 10.69
N ILE A 24 7.38 -15.76 10.83
CA ILE A 24 6.54 -16.32 9.76
C ILE A 24 6.23 -15.27 8.70
N ILE A 25 6.10 -14.00 9.11
CA ILE A 25 5.83 -12.87 8.22
C ILE A 25 6.76 -11.70 8.52
N SER A 26 7.03 -10.88 7.50
CA SER A 26 7.82 -9.66 7.69
C SER A 26 7.09 -8.64 8.56
N LYS A 27 7.86 -7.87 9.34
CA LYS A 27 7.34 -6.76 10.16
C LYS A 27 6.52 -5.76 9.34
N LYS A 28 6.99 -5.43 8.12
CA LYS A 28 6.29 -4.53 7.20
C LYS A 28 4.88 -5.04 6.85
N LEU A 29 4.75 -6.33 6.54
CA LEU A 29 3.45 -6.94 6.22
C LEU A 29 2.52 -6.96 7.44
N PHE A 30 3.07 -7.24 8.63
CA PHE A 30 2.31 -7.21 9.87
C PHE A 30 1.78 -5.81 10.20
N ASP A 31 2.61 -4.77 10.05
CA ASP A 31 2.23 -3.38 10.30
C ASP A 31 1.13 -2.92 9.35
N GLN A 32 1.22 -3.27 8.07
CA GLN A 32 0.14 -3.02 7.08
C GLN A 32 -1.16 -3.72 7.49
N CYS A 33 -1.09 -4.98 7.92
CA CYS A 33 -2.26 -5.71 8.44
C CYS A 33 -2.86 -5.03 9.68
N GLN A 34 -2.03 -4.55 10.62
CA GLN A 34 -2.49 -3.81 11.80
C GLN A 34 -3.23 -2.53 11.40
N GLU A 35 -2.71 -1.79 10.43
CA GLU A 35 -3.33 -0.56 9.96
C GLU A 35 -4.71 -0.82 9.35
N VAL A 36 -4.84 -1.84 8.50
CA VAL A 36 -6.13 -2.27 7.94
C VAL A 36 -7.09 -2.70 9.05
N MET A 37 -6.60 -3.42 10.07
CA MET A 37 -7.42 -3.82 11.21
C MET A 37 -7.89 -2.62 12.05
N LYS A 38 -7.05 -1.60 12.27
CA LYS A 38 -7.44 -0.35 12.95
C LYS A 38 -8.50 0.43 12.15
N ARG A 39 -8.41 0.41 10.83
CA ARG A 39 -9.39 1.04 9.92
C ARG A 39 -10.74 0.31 9.88
N LYS A 40 -10.83 -0.95 10.31
CA LYS A 40 -12.12 -1.67 10.41
C LYS A 40 -12.99 -1.04 11.52
N SER A 41 -13.74 -0.02 11.15
CA SER A 41 -14.83 0.53 11.95
C SER A 41 -15.97 -0.49 12.04
N LYS A 42 -15.95 -1.27 13.12
CA LYS A 42 -16.95 -2.25 13.60
C LYS A 42 -16.95 -3.61 12.88
N PRO A 43 -17.09 -4.72 13.63
CA PRO A 43 -17.34 -6.03 13.03
C PRO A 43 -18.65 -5.99 12.25
N LYS A 44 -18.60 -6.35 10.95
CA LYS A 44 -19.80 -6.69 10.20
C LYS A 44 -20.26 -8.05 10.73
N SER A 45 -21.34 -8.08 11.52
CA SER A 45 -21.95 -9.36 11.86
C SER A 45 -22.50 -10.01 10.60
N SER A 46 -22.07 -11.24 10.32
CA SER A 46 -22.65 -12.09 9.28
C SER A 46 -24.13 -12.29 9.57
N GLY A 47 -25.00 -11.93 8.63
CA GLY A 47 -26.46 -12.10 8.77
C GLY A 47 -27.29 -10.85 8.46
N PHE A 48 -26.67 -9.69 8.26
CA PHE A 48 -27.40 -8.51 7.80
C PHE A 48 -27.59 -8.50 6.28
N LYS A 49 -28.82 -8.22 5.82
CA LYS A 49 -29.07 -7.83 4.43
C LYS A 49 -28.16 -6.66 4.06
N GLN A 50 -27.41 -6.82 2.96
CA GLN A 50 -26.58 -5.76 2.41
C GLN A 50 -27.50 -4.75 1.73
N PHE A 51 -27.47 -3.51 2.23
CA PHE A 51 -28.13 -2.37 1.61
C PHE A 51 -27.05 -1.38 1.18
N LEU A 52 -27.20 -0.82 -0.03
CA LEU A 52 -26.20 0.02 -0.67
C LEU A 52 -25.79 1.21 0.21
N TYR A 53 -26.77 1.87 0.82
CA TYR A 53 -26.58 3.12 1.57
C TYR A 53 -26.48 2.96 3.09
N ARG A 54 -26.32 1.73 3.59
CA ARG A 54 -26.33 1.47 5.03
C ARG A 54 -25.18 2.18 5.73
N GLY A 55 -25.52 3.06 6.68
CA GLY A 55 -24.54 3.79 7.49
C GLY A 55 -23.89 4.98 6.78
N PHE A 56 -24.32 5.29 5.55
CA PHE A 56 -23.79 6.41 4.79
C PHE A 56 -24.46 7.74 5.18
N PHE A 57 -25.78 7.73 5.38
CA PHE A 57 -26.55 8.94 5.66
C PHE A 57 -26.86 9.16 7.13
N ARG A 58 -26.93 10.44 7.50
CA ARG A 58 -27.44 10.92 8.78
C ARG A 58 -28.63 11.82 8.56
N CYS A 59 -29.62 11.71 9.43
CA CYS A 59 -30.78 12.59 9.43
C CYS A 59 -30.36 14.02 9.79
N GLY A 60 -30.74 15.00 8.98
CA GLY A 60 -30.46 16.42 9.24
C GLY A 60 -31.20 16.98 10.46
N GLU A 61 -32.38 16.46 10.80
CA GLU A 61 -33.15 16.92 11.97
C GLU A 61 -32.62 16.36 13.29
N CYS A 62 -32.50 15.03 13.40
CA CYS A 62 -32.23 14.38 14.69
C CYS A 62 -30.83 13.76 14.80
N GLY A 63 -30.00 13.87 13.76
CA GLY A 63 -28.61 13.36 13.74
C GLY A 63 -28.47 11.84 13.82
N CYS A 64 -29.58 11.09 13.80
CA CYS A 64 -29.56 9.63 13.80
C CYS A 64 -29.12 9.08 12.44
N PHE A 65 -28.57 7.86 12.43
CA PHE A 65 -28.31 7.15 11.18
C PHE A 65 -29.61 6.82 10.46
N ILE A 66 -29.58 6.97 9.13
CA ILE A 66 -30.62 6.47 8.25
C ILE A 66 -30.41 4.96 8.03
N THR A 67 -31.49 4.21 8.13
CA THR A 67 -31.52 2.76 7.94
C THR A 67 -32.41 2.43 6.75
N THR A 68 -32.13 1.31 6.08
CA THR A 68 -32.92 0.82 4.96
C THR A 68 -33.85 -0.31 5.40
N GLU A 69 -35.07 -0.32 4.86
CA GLU A 69 -36.04 -1.40 5.03
C GLU A 69 -36.68 -1.76 3.69
N THR A 70 -36.87 -3.06 3.48
CA THR A 70 -37.54 -3.58 2.29
C THR A 70 -39.01 -3.80 2.59
N GLN A 71 -39.88 -3.14 1.82
CA GLN A 71 -41.33 -3.37 1.84
C GLN A 71 -41.84 -3.64 0.44
N LYS A 72 -42.59 -4.74 0.25
CA LYS A 72 -43.19 -5.14 -1.03
C LYS A 72 -42.19 -5.12 -2.21
N GLY A 73 -40.96 -5.59 -1.98
CA GLY A 73 -39.90 -5.63 -3.00
C GLY A 73 -39.15 -4.32 -3.23
N HIS A 74 -39.56 -3.21 -2.60
CA HIS A 74 -38.87 -1.92 -2.70
C HIS A 74 -38.10 -1.58 -1.43
N ASN A 75 -36.94 -0.95 -1.57
CA ASN A 75 -36.15 -0.46 -0.46
C ASN A 75 -36.46 1.01 -0.15
N TYR A 76 -36.69 1.28 1.14
CA TYR A 76 -36.97 2.60 1.66
C TYR A 76 -35.92 2.99 2.69
N LEU A 77 -35.37 4.19 2.54
CA LEU A 77 -34.52 4.83 3.52
C LEU A 77 -35.38 5.57 4.55
N ARG A 78 -35.13 5.29 5.83
CA ARG A 78 -35.86 5.92 6.94
C ARG A 78 -34.93 6.32 8.07
N CYS A 79 -35.31 7.41 8.74
CA CYS A 79 -34.74 7.73 10.04
C CYS A 79 -35.24 6.75 11.10
N THR A 80 -34.38 6.38 12.05
CA THR A 80 -34.77 5.57 13.22
C THR A 80 -35.59 6.34 14.25
N LYS A 81 -35.63 7.68 14.16
CA LYS A 81 -36.38 8.59 15.04
C LYS A 81 -36.16 8.34 16.54
N ARG A 82 -34.97 7.83 16.91
CA ARG A 82 -34.69 7.31 18.26
C ARG A 82 -34.28 8.38 19.27
N LYS A 83 -33.63 9.47 18.82
CA LYS A 83 -33.09 10.50 19.74
C LYS A 83 -34.10 11.60 20.06
N ASN A 84 -34.64 12.25 19.02
CA ASN A 84 -35.49 13.43 19.12
C ASN A 84 -36.73 13.24 18.23
N PRO A 85 -37.84 13.98 18.47
CA PRO A 85 -38.97 14.01 17.55
C PRO A 85 -38.49 14.37 16.14
N CYS A 86 -38.77 13.51 15.17
CA CYS A 86 -38.28 13.62 13.81
C CYS A 86 -39.44 13.46 12.82
N THR A 87 -39.65 14.51 12.03
CA THR A 87 -40.73 14.62 11.04
C THR A 87 -40.32 14.11 9.66
N GLN A 88 -39.06 13.73 9.48
CA GLN A 88 -38.57 13.17 8.22
C GLN A 88 -39.44 12.00 7.71
N LYS A 89 -39.71 12.06 6.41
CA LYS A 89 -40.47 11.05 5.65
C LYS A 89 -39.55 9.93 5.17
N TYR A 90 -40.18 8.87 4.68
CA TYR A 90 -39.51 7.73 4.08
C TYR A 90 -39.24 8.06 2.61
N VAL A 91 -38.08 7.71 2.11
CA VAL A 91 -37.68 7.97 0.72
C VAL A 91 -37.31 6.67 0.05
N ARG A 92 -37.71 6.48 -1.21
CA ARG A 92 -37.31 5.31 -2.00
C ARG A 92 -35.83 5.37 -2.33
N GLU A 93 -35.18 4.21 -2.29
CA GLU A 93 -33.76 4.07 -2.63
C GLU A 93 -33.45 4.64 -4.02
N GLU A 94 -34.31 4.37 -5.01
CA GLU A 94 -34.19 4.82 -6.40
C GLU A 94 -34.03 6.35 -6.53
N LEU A 95 -34.78 7.13 -5.74
CA LEU A 95 -34.73 8.60 -5.79
C LEU A 95 -33.42 9.16 -5.22
N ILE A 96 -32.88 8.50 -4.18
CA ILE A 96 -31.59 8.89 -3.62
C ILE A 96 -30.47 8.50 -4.59
N THR A 97 -30.57 7.33 -5.22
CA THR A 97 -29.62 6.90 -6.25
C THR A 97 -29.57 7.86 -7.42
N SER A 98 -30.72 8.32 -7.93
CA SER A 98 -30.76 9.27 -9.05
C SER A 98 -30.13 10.61 -8.70
N GLN A 99 -30.42 11.17 -7.51
CA GLN A 99 -29.81 12.41 -7.03
C GLN A 99 -28.29 12.29 -6.91
N ILE A 100 -27.80 11.16 -6.37
CA ILE A 100 -26.35 10.92 -6.24
C ILE A 100 -25.71 10.79 -7.61
N GLN A 101 -26.35 10.11 -8.56
CA GLN A 101 -25.84 10.00 -9.93
C GLN A 101 -25.73 11.36 -10.62
N GLU A 102 -26.72 12.24 -10.43
CA GLU A 102 -26.68 13.60 -10.97
C GLU A 102 -25.53 14.43 -10.38
N GLU A 103 -25.30 14.36 -9.07
CA GLU A 103 -24.17 15.06 -8.45
C GLU A 103 -22.82 14.47 -8.86
N ILE A 104 -22.70 13.15 -8.95
CA ILE A 104 -21.47 12.49 -9.41
C ILE A 104 -21.17 12.86 -10.87
N LYS A 105 -22.19 12.96 -11.73
CA LYS A 105 -22.01 13.36 -13.14
C LYS A 105 -21.38 14.75 -13.28
N LYS A 106 -21.67 15.70 -12.39
CA LYS A 106 -21.04 17.04 -12.41
C LYS A 106 -19.53 17.00 -12.16
N VAL A 107 -19.06 16.00 -11.43
CA VAL A 107 -17.64 15.78 -11.10
C VAL A 107 -17.02 14.70 -11.99
N SER A 108 -17.83 14.05 -12.84
CA SER A 108 -17.34 13.00 -13.73
C SER A 108 -16.44 13.60 -14.80
N LEU A 109 -15.30 12.95 -15.01
CA LEU A 109 -14.35 13.33 -16.05
C LEU A 109 -15.04 13.18 -17.42
N PRO A 110 -14.98 14.21 -18.29
CA PRO A 110 -15.52 14.12 -19.64
C PRO A 110 -14.91 12.93 -20.39
N LEU A 111 -15.74 12.16 -21.09
CA LEU A 111 -15.28 11.01 -21.87
C LEU A 111 -14.28 11.41 -22.97
N ASP A 112 -14.34 12.66 -23.43
CA ASP A 112 -13.40 13.20 -24.41
C ASP A 112 -11.96 13.25 -23.88
N TRP A 113 -11.79 13.35 -22.56
CA TRP A 113 -10.48 13.37 -21.91
C TRP A 113 -9.95 11.98 -21.60
N LEU A 114 -10.79 10.94 -21.72
CA LEU A 114 -10.40 9.56 -21.41
C LEU A 114 -9.25 9.09 -22.29
N LYS A 115 -9.32 9.35 -23.60
CA LYS A 115 -8.25 8.97 -24.54
C LYS A 115 -6.94 9.67 -24.21
N TRP A 116 -7.00 10.98 -23.99
CA TRP A 116 -5.82 11.76 -23.59
C TRP A 116 -5.23 11.27 -22.26
N MET A 117 -6.06 11.01 -21.24
CA MET A 117 -5.59 10.50 -19.95
C MET A 117 -4.95 9.11 -20.04
N ILE A 118 -5.50 8.21 -20.87
CA ILE A 118 -4.91 6.88 -21.10
C ILE A 118 -3.55 7.03 -21.80
N GLU A 119 -3.49 7.85 -22.85
CA GLU A 119 -2.24 8.12 -23.56
C GLU A 119 -1.19 8.80 -22.66
N GLU A 120 -1.60 9.75 -21.83
CA GLU A 120 -0.68 10.45 -20.92
C GLU A 120 -0.19 9.54 -19.80
N ASN A 121 -1.06 8.70 -19.22
CA ASN A 121 -0.63 7.67 -18.27
C ASN A 121 0.35 6.68 -18.91
N ALA A 122 0.14 6.28 -20.17
CA ALA A 122 1.05 5.40 -20.88
C ALA A 122 2.41 6.07 -21.13
N LYS A 123 2.44 7.37 -21.44
CA LYS A 123 3.69 8.15 -21.54
C LYS A 123 4.40 8.23 -20.18
N ASP A 124 3.68 8.58 -19.13
CA ASP A 124 4.24 8.65 -17.77
C ASP A 124 4.85 7.31 -17.36
N GLN A 125 4.13 6.21 -17.61
CA GLN A 125 4.63 4.86 -17.38
C GLN A 125 5.91 4.58 -18.19
N SER A 126 5.92 4.91 -19.47
CA SER A 126 7.11 4.70 -20.32
C SER A 126 8.31 5.52 -19.88
N SER A 127 8.11 6.79 -19.50
CA SER A 127 9.17 7.68 -19.02
C SER A 127 9.73 7.20 -17.68
N GLU A 128 8.88 6.66 -16.81
CA GLU A 128 9.30 6.16 -15.52
C GLU A 128 10.04 4.82 -15.64
N VAL A 129 9.58 3.93 -16.53
CA VAL A 129 10.31 2.70 -16.89
C VAL A 129 11.69 3.05 -17.42
N GLN A 130 11.80 3.99 -18.37
CA GLN A 130 13.10 4.46 -18.88
C GLN A 130 13.98 5.04 -17.76
N SER A 131 13.43 5.88 -16.89
CA SER A 131 14.19 6.45 -15.76
C SER A 131 14.67 5.37 -14.78
N SER A 132 13.86 4.33 -14.58
CA SER A 132 14.14 3.21 -13.69
C SER A 132 15.22 2.29 -14.27
N GLU A 133 15.21 2.07 -15.58
CA GLU A 133 16.23 1.33 -16.32
C GLU A 133 17.58 2.06 -16.30
N ILE A 134 17.58 3.38 -16.57
CA ILE A 134 18.79 4.22 -16.50
C ILE A 134 19.38 4.18 -15.09
N PHE A 135 18.54 4.29 -14.05
CA PHE A 135 18.98 4.22 -12.66
C PHE A 135 19.57 2.84 -12.31
N SER A 136 18.91 1.76 -12.73
CA SER A 136 19.37 0.39 -12.51
C SER A 136 20.69 0.11 -13.24
N GLN A 137 20.82 0.55 -14.49
CA GLN A 137 22.08 0.47 -15.26
C GLN A 137 23.20 1.25 -14.59
N LYS A 138 22.93 2.45 -14.06
CA LYS A 138 23.94 3.24 -13.35
C LYS A 138 24.48 2.50 -12.11
N ILE A 139 23.60 1.94 -11.29
CA ILE A 139 24.01 1.17 -10.11
C ILE A 139 24.78 -0.09 -10.53
N GLN A 140 24.32 -0.78 -11.59
CA GLN A 140 25.00 -1.96 -12.11
C GLN A 140 26.42 -1.64 -12.62
N ASN A 141 26.61 -0.49 -13.27
CA ASN A 141 27.91 0.01 -13.69
C ASN A 141 28.82 0.38 -12.51
N GLU A 142 28.27 0.93 -11.43
CA GLU A 142 29.04 1.19 -10.20
C GLU A 142 29.48 -0.13 -9.53
N ILE A 143 28.62 -1.15 -9.54
CA ILE A 143 28.95 -2.49 -9.04
C ILE A 143 30.07 -3.14 -9.88
N SER A 144 29.99 -3.08 -11.21
CA SER A 144 31.02 -3.64 -12.09
C SER A 144 32.36 -2.91 -11.94
N LEU A 145 32.33 -1.59 -11.72
CA LEU A 145 33.52 -0.81 -11.43
C LEU A 145 34.17 -1.20 -10.09
N LEU A 146 33.37 -1.47 -9.05
CA LEU A 146 33.88 -2.01 -7.79
C LEU A 146 34.47 -3.42 -7.96
N ASP A 147 33.88 -4.25 -8.81
CA ASP A 147 34.42 -5.58 -9.10
C ASP A 147 35.78 -5.51 -9.79
N SER A 148 35.94 -4.63 -10.77
CA SER A 148 37.24 -4.38 -11.40
C SER A 148 38.30 -3.87 -10.40
N LYS A 149 37.89 -3.11 -9.37
CA LYS A 149 38.80 -2.63 -8.31
C LYS A 149 39.21 -3.76 -7.38
N ILE A 150 38.29 -4.67 -7.04
CA ILE A 150 38.57 -5.85 -6.22
C ILE A 150 39.55 -6.80 -6.94
N GLU A 151 39.36 -7.00 -8.25
CA GLU A 151 40.29 -7.78 -9.08
C GLU A 151 41.69 -7.17 -9.12
N LYS A 152 41.78 -5.84 -9.34
CA LYS A 152 43.07 -5.12 -9.30
C LYS A 152 43.76 -5.21 -7.94
N LEU A 153 42.99 -5.08 -6.85
CA LEU A 153 43.51 -5.24 -5.49
C LEU A 153 44.05 -6.66 -5.25
N MET A 154 43.40 -7.67 -5.82
CA MET A 154 43.85 -9.06 -5.76
C MET A 154 45.16 -9.27 -6.52
N ASN A 155 45.29 -8.70 -7.71
CA ASN A 155 46.53 -8.77 -8.49
C ASN A 155 47.70 -8.05 -7.77
N ALA A 156 47.46 -6.86 -7.21
CA ALA A 156 48.48 -6.13 -6.45
C ALA A 156 48.98 -6.90 -5.20
N TYR A 157 48.10 -7.66 -4.55
CA TYR A 157 48.50 -8.56 -3.46
C TYR A 157 49.33 -9.75 -3.97
N LEU A 158 48.97 -10.35 -5.10
CA LEU A 158 49.74 -11.45 -5.71
C LEU A 158 51.15 -11.02 -6.14
N GLU A 159 51.32 -9.74 -6.52
CA GLU A 159 52.61 -9.13 -6.83
C GLU A 159 53.43 -8.74 -5.57
N ASN A 160 52.96 -9.09 -4.36
CA ASN A 160 53.54 -8.72 -3.06
C ASN A 160 53.68 -7.20 -2.86
N ALA A 161 52.88 -6.38 -3.54
CA ALA A 161 52.94 -4.92 -3.43
C ALA A 161 52.21 -4.38 -2.17
N LEU A 162 51.49 -5.23 -1.43
CA LEU A 162 50.65 -4.89 -0.28
C LEU A 162 50.89 -5.88 0.86
N SER A 163 50.80 -5.38 2.10
CA SER A 163 50.73 -6.26 3.27
C SER A 163 49.36 -6.96 3.36
N LEU A 164 49.30 -8.08 4.09
CA LEU A 164 48.06 -8.82 4.34
C LEU A 164 46.99 -7.96 5.04
N GLU A 165 47.42 -7.06 5.93
CA GLU A 165 46.55 -6.18 6.70
C GLU A 165 45.93 -5.10 5.81
N GLU A 166 46.74 -4.40 5.01
CA GLU A 166 46.29 -3.40 4.04
C GLU A 166 45.34 -4.00 2.99
N TYR A 167 45.63 -5.21 2.51
CA TYR A 167 44.75 -5.93 1.59
C TYR A 167 43.37 -6.23 2.22
N ARG A 168 43.35 -6.71 3.48
CA ARG A 168 42.11 -7.03 4.19
C ARG A 168 41.25 -5.80 4.43
N GLU A 169 41.85 -4.70 4.85
CA GLU A 169 41.16 -3.44 5.08
C GLU A 169 40.55 -2.89 3.78
N ALA A 170 41.35 -2.77 2.73
CA ALA A 170 40.89 -2.28 1.43
C ALA A 170 39.78 -3.16 0.81
N LYS A 171 39.92 -4.49 0.94
CA LYS A 171 38.91 -5.45 0.48
C LYS A 171 37.60 -5.30 1.25
N SER A 172 37.67 -5.15 2.57
CA SER A 172 36.47 -4.99 3.41
C SER A 172 35.66 -3.75 3.02
N ALA A 173 36.34 -2.63 2.76
CA ALA A 173 35.71 -1.37 2.36
C ALA A 173 35.02 -1.46 0.97
N LEU A 174 35.70 -2.09 0.00
CA LEU A 174 35.15 -2.28 -1.35
C LEU A 174 33.96 -3.25 -1.36
N VAL A 175 34.06 -4.36 -0.62
CA VAL A 175 32.98 -5.35 -0.50
C VAL A 175 31.78 -4.75 0.24
N GLY A 176 32.00 -3.98 1.31
CA GLY A 176 30.93 -3.27 2.01
C GLY A 176 30.19 -2.28 1.10
N SER A 177 30.93 -1.50 0.32
CA SER A 177 30.35 -0.56 -0.66
C SER A 177 29.54 -1.29 -1.74
N LYS A 178 30.03 -2.43 -2.23
CA LYS A 178 29.32 -3.28 -3.20
C LYS A 178 28.01 -3.81 -2.62
N GLN A 179 28.03 -4.27 -1.37
CA GLN A 179 26.85 -4.79 -0.69
C GLN A 179 25.76 -3.72 -0.54
N LEU A 180 26.14 -2.50 -0.15
CA LEU A 180 25.20 -1.37 -0.04
C LEU A 180 24.54 -1.03 -1.39
N LEU A 181 25.29 -1.07 -2.49
CA LEU A 181 24.73 -0.84 -3.83
C LEU A 181 23.77 -1.96 -4.26
N LYS A 182 24.08 -3.22 -3.94
CA LYS A 182 23.18 -4.37 -4.19
C LYS A 182 21.88 -4.27 -3.41
N GLU A 183 21.94 -3.87 -2.14
CA GLU A 183 20.75 -3.67 -1.32
C GLU A 183 19.86 -2.53 -1.85
N LYS A 184 20.48 -1.43 -2.32
CA LYS A 184 19.77 -0.33 -2.98
C LYS A 184 19.05 -0.79 -4.25
N LEU A 185 19.69 -1.63 -5.06
CA LEU A 185 19.10 -2.19 -6.28
C LEU A 185 17.90 -3.09 -5.96
N LEU A 186 18.05 -4.02 -5.01
CA LEU A 186 16.95 -4.89 -4.55
C LEU A 186 15.77 -4.11 -3.94
N ALA A 187 16.05 -3.02 -3.24
CA ALA A 187 15.01 -2.15 -2.67
C ALA A 187 14.25 -1.38 -3.77
N PHE A 188 14.95 -1.00 -4.85
CA PHE A 188 14.40 -0.27 -5.98
C PHE A 188 13.49 -1.15 -6.85
N GLU A 189 13.94 -2.37 -7.18
CA GLU A 189 13.14 -3.35 -7.94
C GLU A 189 11.80 -3.66 -7.24
N LYS A 190 11.83 -3.89 -5.92
CA LYS A 190 10.61 -4.12 -5.13
C LYS A 190 9.65 -2.92 -5.08
N LYS A 191 10.14 -1.70 -5.28
CA LYS A 191 9.32 -0.48 -5.27
C LYS A 191 8.70 -0.22 -6.65
N SER A 192 9.42 -0.53 -7.73
CA SER A 192 8.95 -0.39 -9.12
C SER A 192 7.71 -1.24 -9.41
N HIS A 193 7.73 -2.52 -9.00
CA HIS A 193 6.63 -3.45 -9.27
C HIS A 193 5.27 -3.09 -8.62
N ASN A 194 5.23 -2.25 -7.59
CA ASN A 194 4.00 -2.01 -6.82
C ASN A 194 3.16 -0.80 -7.29
N ARG A 195 3.62 -0.01 -8.27
CA ARG A 195 3.06 1.34 -8.50
C ARG A 195 1.86 1.38 -9.46
N PHE A 196 1.76 0.48 -10.44
CA PHE A 196 0.77 0.61 -11.54
C PHE A 196 -0.11 -0.62 -11.82
N GLU A 197 -0.05 -1.69 -11.01
CA GLU A 197 -0.81 -2.95 -11.27
C GLU A 197 -2.35 -2.82 -11.31
N LEU A 198 -2.92 -1.63 -11.05
CA LEU A 198 -4.36 -1.43 -10.85
C LEU A 198 -5.07 -0.63 -11.96
N ALA A 199 -4.37 -0.15 -12.99
CA ALA A 199 -5.01 0.72 -14.00
C ALA A 199 -5.73 -0.03 -15.14
N GLU A 200 -5.47 -1.32 -15.32
CA GLU A 200 -6.04 -2.13 -16.42
C GLU A 200 -7.03 -3.17 -15.89
N LYS A 201 -8.19 -2.74 -15.37
CA LYS A 201 -9.41 -3.57 -15.30
C LYS A 201 -10.67 -2.73 -15.41
#